data_AF-A0A0E3LAR8-F1
#
_entry.id   AF-A0A0E3LAR8-F1
#
_cell.length_a   1.000
_cell.length_b   1.000
_cell.length_c   1.000
_cell.angle_alpha   90.00
_cell.angle_beta   90.00
_cell.angle_gamma   90.00
#
_symmetry.space_group_name_H-M   'P 1'
#
loop_
_entity.id
_entity.type
_entity.pdbx_description
1 polymer ?
#
loop_
_entity_poly.entity_id
_entity_poly.type
_entity_poly.pdbx_seq_one_letter_code
_entity_poly.pdbx_strand_id
1 'polypeptide(L)'
;MSGYLPSIISMSKLLVYITIALILGFVFTGIHFLSLKSKTVTVPKICTSPKTKYKGLIVSISTIKDEDNLINRINSARDSVKYKQETKELESLFGERGIGQTFRAIIYHLNSLDVCWLLYTEKSVNAVKVVDYFIDQFKPSIDKKHIPVKDPFNLKCTRKIVQDIYTNEIKKSNLKEEDVISDITGGTTPMSGAIIIECSLSADRNMQYTNQNENPELIDIERP
;
A
#
# COMPACT_ATOMS: atom_id res chain seq x y z
N MET A 1 61.68 10.04 -22.70
CA MET A 1 60.60 10.73 -21.96
C MET A 1 59.48 11.06 -22.93
N SER A 2 58.23 11.06 -22.46
CA SER A 2 56.97 11.41 -23.16
C SER A 2 56.21 10.24 -23.80
N GLY A 3 55.21 9.72 -23.06
CA GLY A 3 54.30 8.68 -23.56
C GLY A 3 53.02 8.47 -22.73
N TYR A 4 52.58 9.45 -21.92
CA TYR A 4 51.46 9.25 -20.97
C TYR A 4 50.39 10.36 -20.94
N LEU A 5 50.41 11.34 -21.86
CA LEU A 5 49.44 12.45 -21.86
C LEU A 5 48.07 12.22 -22.54
N PRO A 6 47.83 11.26 -23.46
CA PRO A 6 46.52 11.15 -24.12
C PRO A 6 45.38 10.61 -23.22
N SER A 7 45.71 9.83 -22.18
CA SER A 7 44.67 9.16 -21.36
C SER A 7 43.97 10.12 -20.38
N ILE A 8 44.67 11.16 -19.91
CA ILE A 8 44.17 12.08 -18.89
C ILE A 8 43.05 12.98 -19.45
N ILE A 9 43.16 13.41 -20.71
CA ILE A 9 42.15 14.25 -21.39
C ILE A 9 40.88 13.43 -21.72
N SER A 10 41.04 12.14 -22.00
CA SER A 10 39.91 11.22 -22.20
C SER A 10 39.19 10.91 -20.87
N MET A 11 39.96 10.72 -19.79
CA MET A 11 39.43 10.49 -18.44
C MET A 11 38.70 11.71 -17.87
N SER A 12 39.18 12.93 -18.11
CA SER A 12 38.50 14.15 -17.63
C SER A 12 37.15 14.36 -18.33
N LYS A 13 37.06 14.11 -19.64
CA LYS A 13 35.78 14.15 -20.37
C LYS A 13 34.83 13.06 -19.89
N LEU A 14 35.31 11.84 -19.67
CA LEU A 14 34.50 10.75 -19.10
C LEU A 14 33.96 11.11 -17.71
N LEU A 15 34.80 11.69 -16.85
CA LEU A 15 34.39 12.14 -15.52
C LEU A 15 33.27 13.20 -15.62
N VAL A 16 33.42 14.18 -16.52
CA VAL A 16 32.38 15.20 -16.76
C VAL A 16 31.07 14.58 -17.24
N TYR A 17 31.10 13.60 -18.15
CA TYR A 17 29.89 12.90 -18.59
C TYR A 17 29.21 12.13 -17.45
N ILE A 18 29.99 11.44 -16.60
CA ILE A 18 29.46 10.74 -15.42
C ILE A 18 28.82 11.74 -14.46
N THR A 19 29.49 12.87 -14.17
CA THR A 19 28.95 13.91 -13.29
C THR A 19 27.67 14.51 -13.85
N ILE A 20 27.61 14.82 -15.16
CA ILE A 20 26.39 15.32 -15.80
C ILE A 20 25.26 14.28 -15.72
N ALA A 21 25.56 13.00 -15.99
CA ALA A 21 24.57 11.93 -15.91
C ALA A 21 24.01 11.76 -14.49
N LEU A 22 24.87 11.86 -13.46
CA LEU A 22 24.45 11.84 -12.06
C LEU A 22 23.58 13.05 -11.70
N ILE A 23 23.97 14.26 -12.13
CA ILE A 23 23.17 15.48 -11.90
C ILE A 23 21.79 15.35 -12.57
N LEU A 24 21.74 14.92 -13.83
CA LEU A 24 20.49 14.71 -14.54
C LEU A 24 19.62 13.64 -13.85
N GLY A 25 20.23 12.56 -13.36
CA GLY A 25 19.56 11.53 -12.55
C GLY A 25 18.96 12.10 -11.25
N PHE A 26 19.70 12.94 -10.54
CA PHE A 26 19.21 13.63 -9.33
C PHE A 26 18.07 14.62 -9.64
N VAL A 27 18.19 15.40 -10.72
CA VAL A 27 17.13 16.32 -11.14
C VAL A 27 15.87 15.55 -11.53
N PHE A 28 16.00 14.47 -12.30
CA PHE A 28 14.87 13.65 -12.71
C PHE A 28 14.16 13.00 -11.52
N THR A 29 14.92 12.41 -10.58
CA THR A 29 14.35 11.82 -9.37
C THR A 29 13.70 12.87 -8.48
N GLY A 30 14.29 14.06 -8.35
CA GLY A 30 13.71 15.20 -7.63
C GLY A 30 12.39 15.68 -8.22
N ILE A 31 12.33 15.88 -9.55
CA ILE A 31 11.10 16.27 -10.26
C ILE A 31 10.02 15.20 -10.10
N HIS A 32 10.38 13.92 -10.25
CA HIS A 32 9.46 12.81 -10.07
C HIS A 32 8.88 12.77 -8.65
N PHE A 33 9.72 12.92 -7.63
CA PHE A 33 9.29 12.95 -6.23
C PHE A 33 8.36 14.14 -5.93
N LEU A 34 8.67 15.34 -6.43
CA LEU A 34 7.81 16.52 -6.31
C LEU A 34 6.46 16.32 -7.00
N SER A 35 6.45 15.68 -8.17
CA SER A 35 5.23 15.33 -8.91
C SER A 35 4.35 14.32 -8.16
N LEU A 36 4.94 13.32 -7.50
CA LEU A 36 4.19 12.40 -6.66
C LEU A 36 3.59 13.11 -5.44
N LYS A 37 4.41 13.93 -4.76
CA LYS A 37 3.98 14.67 -3.57
C LYS A 37 2.84 15.65 -3.86
N SER A 38 2.84 16.31 -5.01
CA SER A 38 1.77 17.23 -5.40
C SER A 38 0.45 16.54 -5.75
N LYS A 39 0.51 15.23 -6.09
CA LYS A 39 -0.67 14.40 -6.36
C LYS A 39 -1.28 13.78 -5.11
N THR A 40 -0.54 13.72 -4.00
CA THR A 40 -1.04 13.21 -2.72
C THR A 40 -2.16 14.10 -2.20
N VAL A 41 -3.28 13.48 -1.85
CA VAL A 41 -4.46 14.15 -1.30
C VAL A 41 -4.35 14.17 0.22
N THR A 42 -4.50 15.35 0.82
CA THR A 42 -4.68 15.45 2.27
C THR A 42 -6.13 15.17 2.59
N VAL A 43 -6.37 14.09 3.32
CA VAL A 43 -7.72 13.66 3.70
C VAL A 43 -8.05 14.25 5.07
N PRO A 44 -9.20 14.94 5.25
CA PRO A 44 -9.68 15.35 6.56
C PRO A 44 -9.79 14.17 7.53
N LYS A 45 -9.85 14.45 8.84
CA LYS A 45 -9.96 13.38 9.84
C LYS A 45 -11.37 12.78 9.80
N ILE A 46 -11.50 11.60 9.19
CA ILE A 46 -12.79 10.90 8.98
C ILE A 46 -12.98 9.74 9.97
N CYS A 47 -11.91 9.03 10.30
CA CYS A 47 -12.01 7.79 11.07
C CYS A 47 -11.77 8.03 12.57
N THR A 48 -12.75 7.66 13.40
CA THR A 48 -12.54 7.29 14.81
C THR A 48 -11.90 5.91 14.81
N SER A 49 -10.59 5.84 15.04
CA SER A 49 -9.78 4.61 14.89
C SER A 49 -8.42 4.84 15.59
N PRO A 50 -7.65 3.79 15.92
CA PRO A 50 -6.56 3.78 16.91
C PRO A 50 -5.51 4.91 16.87
N LYS A 51 -4.61 4.98 17.86
CA LYS A 51 -3.59 6.05 17.88
C LYS A 51 -2.46 5.80 16.87
N THR A 52 -2.23 4.55 16.48
CA THR A 52 -1.04 4.13 15.75
C THR A 52 -1.31 4.09 14.25
N LYS A 53 -0.37 4.64 13.47
CA LYS A 53 -0.37 4.54 12.01
C LYS A 53 0.85 3.74 11.57
N TYR A 54 0.65 2.88 10.58
CA TYR A 54 1.67 1.94 10.09
C TYR A 54 2.21 2.36 8.73
N LYS A 55 3.44 1.93 8.42
CA LYS A 55 4.10 2.19 7.13
C LYS A 55 3.87 1.07 6.12
N GLY A 56 3.57 -0.13 6.61
CA GLY A 56 3.20 -1.27 5.77
C GLY A 56 1.79 -1.76 6.06
N LEU A 57 1.05 -2.12 5.01
CA LEU A 57 -0.27 -2.75 5.12
C LEU A 57 -0.28 -4.07 4.36
N ILE A 58 -0.58 -5.17 5.04
CA ILE A 58 -0.87 -6.46 4.43
C ILE A 58 -2.39 -6.61 4.38
N VAL A 59 -2.97 -6.80 3.20
CA VAL A 59 -4.43 -6.90 3.05
C VAL A 59 -4.81 -7.96 2.02
N SER A 60 -5.85 -8.73 2.35
CA SER A 60 -6.46 -9.69 1.43
C SER A 60 -7.58 -9.04 0.63
N ILE A 61 -7.49 -9.12 -0.71
CA ILE A 61 -8.42 -8.46 -1.63
C ILE A 61 -9.55 -9.41 -2.02
N SER A 62 -10.78 -9.05 -1.64
CA SER A 62 -12.00 -9.77 -2.04
C SER A 62 -12.46 -9.34 -3.44
N THR A 63 -13.39 -10.12 -4.01
CA THR A 63 -13.97 -9.82 -5.33
C THR A 63 -14.89 -8.60 -5.29
N ILE A 64 -14.96 -7.88 -6.40
CA ILE A 64 -15.91 -6.78 -6.64
C ILE A 64 -16.93 -7.18 -7.71
N LYS A 65 -18.02 -6.42 -7.82
CA LYS A 65 -19.07 -6.63 -8.84
C LYS A 65 -18.89 -5.77 -10.08
N ASP A 66 -18.48 -4.51 -9.91
CA ASP A 66 -18.48 -3.50 -10.98
C ASP A 66 -17.23 -2.63 -10.86
N GLU A 67 -16.28 -2.81 -11.79
CA GLU A 67 -15.00 -2.09 -11.82
C GLU A 67 -15.21 -0.62 -12.24
N ASP A 68 -15.96 -0.38 -13.31
CA ASP A 68 -16.14 0.95 -13.90
C ASP A 68 -16.92 1.88 -12.98
N ASN A 69 -17.98 1.37 -12.34
CA ASN A 69 -18.73 2.15 -11.35
C ASN A 69 -17.84 2.59 -10.18
N LEU A 70 -16.98 1.70 -9.70
CA LEU A 70 -16.07 2.00 -8.60
C LEU A 70 -15.02 3.02 -9.00
N ILE A 71 -14.41 2.89 -10.18
CA ILE A 71 -13.45 3.89 -10.70
C ILE A 71 -14.10 5.28 -10.75
N ASN A 72 -15.32 5.39 -11.25
CA ASN A 72 -16.04 6.67 -11.31
C ASN A 72 -16.31 7.26 -9.92
N ARG A 73 -16.74 6.43 -8.96
CA ARG A 73 -16.96 6.87 -7.57
C ARG A 73 -15.68 7.27 -6.86
N ILE A 74 -14.56 6.60 -7.16
CA ILE A 74 -13.24 6.95 -6.64
C ILE A 74 -12.82 8.33 -7.14
N ASN A 75 -13.03 8.64 -8.42
CA ASN A 75 -12.74 9.96 -8.97
C ASN A 75 -13.58 11.05 -8.31
N SER A 76 -14.89 10.81 -8.18
CA SER A 76 -15.79 11.73 -7.47
C SER A 76 -15.30 11.99 -6.04
N ALA A 77 -15.01 10.92 -5.29
CA ALA A 77 -14.52 11.02 -3.92
C ALA A 77 -13.18 11.77 -3.84
N ARG A 78 -12.25 11.52 -4.76
CA ARG A 78 -10.98 12.23 -4.86
C ARG A 78 -11.21 13.73 -5.04
N ASP A 79 -12.05 14.10 -5.99
CA ASP A 79 -12.32 15.51 -6.32
C ASP A 79 -13.03 16.23 -5.17
N SER A 80 -14.00 15.58 -4.53
CA SER A 80 -14.70 16.09 -3.35
C SER A 80 -13.74 16.34 -2.18
N VAL A 81 -12.82 15.40 -1.90
CA VAL A 81 -11.82 15.59 -0.84
C VAL A 81 -10.82 16.70 -1.22
N LYS A 82 -10.28 16.65 -2.44
CA LYS A 82 -9.19 17.55 -2.86
C LYS A 82 -9.66 19.00 -3.01
N TYR A 83 -10.82 19.24 -3.63
CA TYR A 83 -11.27 20.58 -3.99
C TYR A 83 -12.32 21.14 -3.03
N LYS A 84 -13.12 20.29 -2.38
CA LYS A 84 -14.21 20.72 -1.49
C LYS A 84 -13.97 20.43 -0.01
N GLN A 85 -12.94 19.64 0.32
CA GLN A 85 -12.70 19.15 1.69
C GLN A 85 -13.87 18.34 2.26
N GLU A 86 -14.67 17.74 1.39
CA GLU A 86 -15.84 16.92 1.77
C GLU A 86 -15.51 15.44 1.70
N THR A 87 -16.00 14.67 2.68
CA THR A 87 -15.61 13.26 2.88
C THR A 87 -16.73 12.27 2.66
N LYS A 88 -17.97 12.75 2.47
CA LYS A 88 -19.17 11.92 2.34
C LYS A 88 -19.08 10.88 1.23
N GLU A 89 -18.53 11.26 0.08
CA GLU A 89 -18.35 10.34 -1.05
C GLU A 89 -17.27 9.29 -0.78
N LEU A 90 -16.20 9.68 -0.09
CA LEU A 90 -15.17 8.76 0.37
C LEU A 90 -15.71 7.79 1.43
N GLU A 91 -16.51 8.28 2.37
CA GLU A 91 -17.18 7.46 3.37
C GLU A 91 -18.15 6.46 2.74
N SER A 92 -18.87 6.87 1.69
CA SER A 92 -19.72 5.96 0.91
C SER A 92 -18.93 4.81 0.27
N LEU A 93 -17.69 5.05 -0.18
CA LEU A 93 -16.82 3.98 -0.69
C LEU A 93 -16.45 2.96 0.39
N PHE A 94 -16.36 3.38 1.67
CA PHE A 94 -16.06 2.46 2.76
C PHE A 94 -17.17 1.45 3.04
N GLY A 95 -18.41 1.74 2.62
CA GLY A 95 -19.54 0.82 2.67
C GLY A 95 -19.60 -0.16 1.48
N GLU A 96 -18.68 -0.07 0.52
CA GLU A 96 -18.72 -0.94 -0.65
C GLU A 96 -18.44 -2.39 -0.27
N ARG A 97 -19.36 -3.29 -0.62
CA ARG A 97 -19.25 -4.71 -0.27
C ARG A 97 -18.01 -5.32 -0.93
N GLY A 98 -17.13 -5.87 -0.10
CA GLY A 98 -15.97 -6.64 -0.53
C GLY A 98 -14.69 -5.83 -0.70
N ILE A 99 -14.75 -4.50 -0.83
CA ILE A 99 -13.55 -3.67 -1.02
C ILE A 99 -13.52 -2.41 -0.14
N GLY A 100 -14.65 -1.96 0.39
CA GLY A 100 -14.75 -0.74 1.19
C GLY A 100 -13.89 -0.76 2.45
N GLN A 101 -13.76 -1.91 3.10
CA GLN A 101 -12.85 -2.10 4.23
C GLN A 101 -11.37 -1.90 3.85
N THR A 102 -10.99 -2.33 2.64
CA THR A 102 -9.62 -2.12 2.13
C THR A 102 -9.36 -0.64 1.86
N PHE A 103 -10.30 0.08 1.26
CA PHE A 103 -10.18 1.53 1.07
C PHE A 103 -10.05 2.27 2.39
N ARG A 104 -10.86 1.89 3.38
CA ARG A 104 -10.82 2.46 4.72
C ARG A 104 -9.46 2.24 5.39
N ALA A 105 -8.94 1.03 5.37
CA ALA A 105 -7.61 0.70 5.90
C ALA A 105 -6.51 1.56 5.26
N ILE A 106 -6.55 1.71 3.93
CA ILE A 106 -5.58 2.52 3.19
C ILE A 106 -5.68 4.00 3.59
N ILE A 107 -6.88 4.58 3.63
CA ILE A 107 -7.07 6.00 3.99
C ILE A 107 -6.61 6.29 5.42
N TYR A 108 -6.90 5.38 6.34
CA TYR A 108 -6.54 5.55 7.74
C TYR A 108 -5.01 5.63 7.94
N HIS A 109 -4.27 4.74 7.28
CA HIS A 109 -2.80 4.72 7.32
C HIS A 109 -2.14 5.66 6.31
N LEU A 110 -2.89 6.29 5.41
CA LEU A 110 -2.41 6.98 4.21
C LEU A 110 -1.16 7.84 4.43
N ASN A 111 -1.15 8.66 5.49
CA ASN A 111 -0.06 9.60 5.72
C ASN A 111 1.29 8.91 6.04
N SER A 112 1.28 7.77 6.73
CA SER A 112 2.50 7.00 7.05
C SER A 112 2.76 5.85 6.09
N LEU A 113 1.75 5.43 5.32
CA LEU A 113 1.82 4.23 4.48
C LEU A 113 2.81 4.40 3.32
N ASP A 114 3.78 3.51 3.24
CA ASP A 114 4.82 3.47 2.22
C ASP A 114 4.67 2.24 1.31
N VAL A 115 4.16 1.11 1.84
CA VAL A 115 3.99 -0.16 1.10
C VAL A 115 2.63 -0.79 1.39
N CYS A 116 1.99 -1.32 0.35
CA CYS A 116 0.83 -2.19 0.44
C CYS A 116 1.12 -3.56 -0.18
N TRP A 117 1.03 -4.63 0.61
CA TRP A 117 1.02 -6.01 0.11
C TRP A 117 -0.43 -6.45 -0.12
N LEU A 118 -0.82 -6.54 -1.39
CA LEU A 118 -2.16 -6.88 -1.84
C LEU A 118 -2.21 -8.38 -2.15
N LEU A 119 -2.72 -9.16 -1.20
CA LEU A 119 -2.90 -10.60 -1.36
C LEU A 119 -4.19 -10.84 -2.15
N TYR A 120 -4.09 -11.51 -3.30
CA TYR A 120 -5.24 -11.67 -4.19
C TYR A 120 -5.33 -13.07 -4.79
N THR A 121 -6.52 -13.44 -5.23
CA THR A 121 -6.76 -14.69 -5.97
C THR A 121 -7.04 -14.34 -7.43
N GLU A 122 -7.01 -15.32 -8.33
CA GLU A 122 -7.39 -15.10 -9.74
C GLU A 122 -8.79 -14.46 -9.87
N LYS A 123 -9.71 -14.76 -8.94
CA LYS A 123 -11.07 -14.20 -8.93
C LYS A 123 -11.12 -12.72 -8.53
N SER A 124 -10.11 -12.21 -7.84
CA SER A 124 -10.07 -10.82 -7.35
C SER A 124 -9.10 -9.91 -8.13
N VAL A 125 -8.63 -10.33 -9.30
CA VAL A 125 -7.72 -9.53 -10.16
C VAL A 125 -8.30 -8.15 -10.50
N ASN A 126 -9.59 -8.07 -10.87
CA ASN A 126 -10.21 -6.77 -11.16
C ASN A 126 -10.31 -5.88 -9.91
N ALA A 127 -10.52 -6.47 -8.73
CA ALA A 127 -10.51 -5.73 -7.47
C ALA A 127 -9.13 -5.15 -7.17
N VAL A 128 -8.04 -5.87 -7.46
CA VAL A 128 -6.67 -5.36 -7.31
C VAL A 128 -6.45 -4.10 -8.16
N LYS A 129 -6.92 -4.09 -9.42
CA LYS A 129 -6.84 -2.90 -10.28
C LYS A 129 -7.55 -1.70 -9.67
N VAL A 130 -8.73 -1.91 -9.09
CA VAL A 130 -9.49 -0.84 -8.41
C VAL A 130 -8.75 -0.35 -7.18
N VAL A 131 -8.14 -1.23 -6.38
CA VAL A 131 -7.31 -0.84 -5.22
C VAL A 131 -6.07 -0.05 -5.67
N ASP A 132 -5.39 -0.50 -6.73
CA ASP A 132 -4.25 0.23 -7.29
C ASP A 132 -4.66 1.62 -7.73
N TYR A 133 -5.78 1.73 -8.45
CA TYR A 133 -6.33 2.99 -8.91
C TYR A 133 -6.67 3.91 -7.75
N PHE A 134 -7.30 3.38 -6.70
CA PHE A 134 -7.59 4.10 -5.47
C PHE A 134 -6.31 4.67 -4.84
N ILE A 135 -5.28 3.84 -4.67
CA ILE A 135 -3.98 4.28 -4.14
C ILE A 135 -3.39 5.39 -5.02
N ASP A 136 -3.44 5.26 -6.34
CA ASP A 136 -2.92 6.27 -7.27
C ASP A 136 -3.68 7.61 -7.21
N GLN A 137 -4.98 7.56 -6.86
CA GLN A 137 -5.77 8.76 -6.68
C GLN A 137 -5.43 9.49 -5.36
N PHE A 138 -5.11 8.78 -4.29
CA PHE A 138 -4.91 9.39 -2.96
C PHE A 138 -3.44 9.56 -2.56
N LYS A 139 -2.57 8.60 -2.83
CA LYS A 139 -1.12 8.66 -2.56
C LYS A 139 -0.34 7.74 -3.52
N PRO A 140 -0.01 8.22 -4.74
CA PRO A 140 0.65 7.41 -5.76
C PRO A 140 2.09 7.00 -5.42
N SER A 141 2.67 7.53 -4.34
CA SER A 141 4.01 7.15 -3.88
C SER A 141 4.05 5.82 -3.12
N ILE A 142 2.89 5.24 -2.75
CA ILE A 142 2.84 3.93 -2.08
C ILE A 142 3.29 2.85 -3.07
N ASP A 143 4.23 2.01 -2.65
CA ASP A 143 4.67 0.83 -3.39
C ASP A 143 3.64 -0.30 -3.23
N LYS A 144 3.10 -0.76 -4.36
CA LYS A 144 2.03 -1.75 -4.42
C LYS A 144 2.64 -3.10 -4.79
N LYS A 145 2.63 -4.05 -3.85
CA LYS A 145 3.13 -5.41 -4.04
C LYS A 145 1.96 -6.37 -4.24
N HIS A 146 1.78 -6.85 -5.45
CA HIS A 146 0.73 -7.83 -5.78
C HIS A 146 1.22 -9.24 -5.46
N ILE A 147 0.52 -9.94 -4.56
CA ILE A 147 0.90 -11.28 -4.12
C ILE A 147 -0.22 -12.28 -4.44
N PRO A 148 -0.04 -13.17 -5.45
CA PRO A 148 -1.04 -14.15 -5.80
C PRO A 148 -1.13 -15.28 -4.76
N VAL A 149 -2.35 -15.58 -4.33
CA VAL A 149 -2.73 -16.70 -3.47
C VAL A 149 -3.42 -17.74 -4.33
N LYS A 150 -2.68 -18.81 -4.66
CA LYS A 150 -3.16 -19.87 -5.58
C LYS A 150 -4.27 -20.72 -4.97
N ASP A 151 -4.16 -21.02 -3.68
CA ASP A 151 -5.12 -21.86 -2.96
C ASP A 151 -5.60 -21.11 -1.70
N PRO A 152 -6.64 -20.27 -1.82
CA PRO A 152 -7.15 -19.44 -0.73
C PRO A 152 -7.88 -20.24 0.37
N PHE A 153 -8.12 -21.55 0.16
CA PHE A 153 -8.73 -22.42 1.17
C PHE A 153 -7.68 -23.27 1.90
N ASN A 154 -6.44 -23.31 1.40
CA ASN A 154 -5.32 -23.94 2.07
C ASN A 154 -4.61 -22.95 2.99
N LEU A 155 -4.91 -23.08 4.28
CA LEU A 155 -4.33 -22.26 5.34
C LEU A 155 -2.79 -22.23 5.31
N LYS A 156 -2.13 -23.35 4.98
CA LYS A 156 -0.65 -23.40 4.90
C LYS A 156 -0.11 -22.52 3.77
N CYS A 157 -0.84 -22.41 2.65
CA CYS A 157 -0.44 -21.59 1.51
C CYS A 157 -0.39 -20.11 1.90
N THR A 158 -1.50 -19.58 2.42
CA THR A 158 -1.58 -18.18 2.86
C THR A 158 -0.63 -17.91 4.01
N ARG A 159 -0.51 -18.83 4.97
CA ARG A 159 0.43 -18.66 6.09
C ARG A 159 1.86 -18.50 5.61
N LYS A 160 2.30 -19.35 4.68
CA LYS A 160 3.66 -19.27 4.09
C LYS A 160 3.89 -17.94 3.39
N ILE A 161 2.88 -17.41 2.69
CA ILE A 161 2.95 -16.10 2.04
C ILE A 161 3.17 -14.99 3.09
N VAL A 162 2.35 -14.97 4.15
CA VAL A 162 2.45 -13.95 5.21
C VAL A 162 3.78 -14.07 5.95
N GLN A 163 4.24 -15.29 6.21
CA GLN A 163 5.55 -15.55 6.79
C GLN A 163 6.67 -14.99 5.90
N ASP A 164 6.61 -15.19 4.60
CA ASP A 164 7.60 -14.67 3.64
C ASP A 164 7.61 -13.13 3.64
N ILE A 165 6.44 -12.49 3.75
CA ILE A 165 6.36 -11.03 3.87
C ILE A 165 7.14 -10.55 5.10
N TYR A 166 6.81 -11.07 6.28
CA TYR A 166 7.46 -10.66 7.53
C TYR A 166 8.94 -11.05 7.64
N THR A 167 9.36 -12.14 6.99
CA THR A 167 10.76 -12.59 7.07
C THR A 167 11.67 -11.94 6.03
N ASN A 168 11.13 -11.64 4.84
CA ASN A 168 11.90 -11.22 3.67
C ASN A 168 11.43 -9.88 3.08
N GLU A 169 10.15 -9.71 2.76
CA GLU A 169 9.67 -8.52 2.02
C GLU A 169 9.73 -7.22 2.83
N ILE A 170 9.44 -7.27 4.13
CA ILE A 170 9.52 -6.06 4.98
C ILE A 170 10.96 -5.50 4.99
N LYS A 171 11.97 -6.38 4.99
CA LYS A 171 13.39 -5.99 4.98
C LYS A 171 13.77 -5.32 3.66
N LYS A 172 13.25 -5.82 2.54
CA LYS A 172 13.44 -5.18 1.21
C LYS A 172 12.85 -3.77 1.16
N SER A 173 11.88 -3.50 2.02
CA SER A 173 11.23 -2.20 2.17
C SER A 173 11.82 -1.34 3.29
N ASN A 174 12.91 -1.78 3.94
CA ASN A 174 13.49 -1.15 5.14
C ASN A 174 12.48 -0.94 6.28
N LEU A 175 11.53 -1.86 6.44
CA LEU A 175 10.54 -1.86 7.51
C LEU A 175 10.84 -2.95 8.54
N LYS A 176 10.42 -2.72 9.79
CA LYS A 176 10.38 -3.73 10.84
C LYS A 176 8.99 -4.32 10.97
N GLU A 177 8.85 -5.41 11.74
CA GLU A 177 7.54 -6.02 12.00
C GLU A 177 6.55 -5.02 12.62
N GLU A 178 7.02 -4.23 13.61
CA GLU A 178 6.24 -3.19 14.30
C GLU A 178 5.75 -2.05 13.39
N ASP A 179 6.38 -1.84 12.23
CA ASP A 179 5.96 -0.83 11.24
C ASP A 179 4.82 -1.32 10.33
N VAL A 180 4.43 -2.59 10.43
CA VAL A 180 3.48 -3.26 9.53
C VAL A 180 2.23 -3.68 10.29
N ILE A 181 1.08 -3.52 9.65
CA ILE A 181 -0.20 -4.04 10.14
C ILE A 181 -0.85 -4.96 9.11
N SER A 182 -1.42 -6.06 9.60
CA SER A 182 -2.21 -6.99 8.80
C SER A 182 -3.70 -6.72 8.97
N ASP A 183 -4.40 -6.38 7.88
CA ASP A 183 -5.86 -6.32 7.86
C ASP A 183 -6.45 -7.71 7.59
N ILE A 184 -7.22 -8.22 8.55
CA ILE A 184 -7.83 -9.55 8.49
C ILE A 184 -9.28 -9.55 7.99
N THR A 185 -9.80 -8.39 7.57
CA THR A 185 -11.21 -8.21 7.22
C THR A 185 -11.57 -8.82 5.87
N GLY A 186 -10.67 -8.69 4.89
CA GLY A 186 -10.88 -9.14 3.51
C GLY A 186 -10.44 -10.58 3.27
N GLY A 187 -10.72 -11.09 2.06
CA GLY A 187 -10.38 -12.45 1.66
C GLY A 187 -11.37 -13.51 2.16
N THR A 188 -10.92 -14.76 2.16
CA THR A 188 -11.70 -15.89 2.70
C THR A 188 -11.39 -16.09 4.18
N THR A 189 -12.29 -16.72 4.93
CA THR A 189 -12.05 -17.04 6.35
C THR A 189 -10.74 -17.84 6.57
N PRO A 190 -10.36 -18.84 5.73
CA PRO A 190 -9.06 -19.49 5.86
C PRO A 190 -7.86 -18.56 5.65
N MET A 191 -7.96 -17.55 4.77
CA MET A 191 -6.91 -16.55 4.61
C MET A 191 -6.75 -15.69 5.85
N SER A 192 -7.85 -15.15 6.40
CA SER A 192 -7.84 -14.38 7.65
C SER A 192 -7.28 -15.22 8.80
N GLY A 193 -7.70 -16.48 8.93
CA GLY A 193 -7.18 -17.40 9.94
C GLY A 193 -5.67 -17.67 9.80
N ALA A 194 -5.18 -17.80 8.58
CA ALA A 194 -3.74 -17.96 8.32
C ALA A 194 -2.94 -16.72 8.74
N ILE A 195 -3.45 -15.51 8.45
CA ILE A 195 -2.84 -14.25 8.87
C ILE A 195 -2.81 -14.15 10.40
N ILE A 196 -3.93 -14.47 11.07
CA ILE A 196 -4.03 -14.45 12.53
C ILE A 196 -2.97 -15.37 13.16
N ILE A 197 -2.89 -16.63 12.69
CA ILE A 197 -1.92 -17.60 13.18
C ILE A 197 -0.48 -17.08 13.01
N GLU A 198 -0.15 -16.52 11.85
CA GLU A 198 1.22 -16.06 11.56
C GLU A 198 1.59 -14.80 12.34
N CYS A 199 0.66 -13.86 12.49
CA CYS A 199 0.89 -12.66 13.28
C CYS A 199 1.04 -13.00 14.75
N SER A 200 0.29 -13.99 15.26
CA SER A 200 0.35 -14.42 16.66
C SER A 200 1.72 -14.98 17.11
N LEU A 201 2.65 -15.26 16.19
CA LEU A 201 3.99 -15.76 16.49
C LEU A 201 4.95 -14.69 17.04
N SER A 202 4.64 -13.40 16.87
CA SER A 202 5.49 -12.28 17.32
C SER A 202 4.62 -11.15 17.82
N ALA A 203 4.97 -10.56 18.96
CA ALA A 203 4.24 -9.44 19.57
C ALA A 203 4.24 -8.18 18.68
N ASP A 204 5.24 -8.05 17.81
CA ASP A 204 5.42 -6.87 16.96
C ASP A 204 4.55 -6.92 15.68
N ARG A 205 3.86 -8.04 15.42
CA ARG A 205 3.02 -8.21 14.22
C ARG A 205 1.58 -7.76 14.51
N ASN A 206 1.32 -6.49 14.25
CA ASN A 206 0.01 -5.91 14.55
C ASN A 206 -1.06 -6.38 13.57
N MET A 207 -2.31 -6.42 14.05
CA MET A 207 -3.46 -6.81 13.26
C MET A 207 -4.60 -5.82 13.46
N GLN A 208 -5.37 -5.59 12.41
CA GLN A 208 -6.60 -4.80 12.47
C GLN A 208 -7.77 -5.55 11.83
N TYR A 209 -8.97 -5.16 12.25
CA TYR A 209 -10.23 -5.58 11.65
C TYR A 209 -11.16 -4.38 11.46
N THR A 210 -11.85 -4.32 10.33
CA THR A 210 -12.93 -3.35 10.13
C THR A 210 -14.26 -3.96 10.58
N ASN A 211 -14.83 -3.46 11.68
CA ASN A 211 -16.20 -3.76 12.05
C ASN A 211 -17.13 -3.21 10.94
N GLN A 212 -18.10 -4.00 10.47
CA GLN A 212 -19.00 -3.63 9.37
C GLN A 212 -20.41 -3.23 9.83
N ASN A 213 -20.66 -3.15 11.14
CA ASN A 213 -21.93 -2.65 11.68
C ASN A 213 -22.13 -1.17 11.30
N GLU A 214 -23.33 -0.62 11.59
CA GLU A 214 -23.86 0.66 11.06
C GLU A 214 -22.87 1.84 11.02
N ASN A 215 -21.88 1.88 11.91
CA ASN A 215 -20.68 2.70 11.76
C ASN A 215 -19.46 1.79 11.66
N PRO A 216 -18.96 1.52 10.43
CA PRO A 216 -17.79 0.69 10.33
C PRO A 216 -16.63 1.39 11.04
N GLU A 217 -15.77 0.65 11.73
CA GLU A 217 -14.67 1.18 12.54
C GLU A 217 -13.45 0.26 12.39
N LEU A 218 -12.24 0.84 12.29
CA LEU A 218 -11.01 0.05 12.34
C LEU A 218 -10.64 -0.18 13.80
N ILE A 219 -10.44 -1.45 14.13
CA ILE A 219 -10.14 -1.92 15.48
C ILE A 219 -8.76 -2.59 15.43
N ASP A 220 -7.81 -2.10 16.23
CA ASP A 220 -6.55 -2.80 16.48
C ASP A 220 -6.85 -4.01 17.38
N ILE A 221 -6.33 -5.18 17.02
CA ILE A 221 -6.54 -6.41 17.78
C ILE A 221 -5.51 -6.46 18.89
N GLU A 222 -5.94 -6.13 20.11
CA GLU A 222 -5.15 -6.31 21.32
C GLU A 222 -5.01 -7.81 21.64
N ARG A 223 -3.82 -8.20 22.06
CA ARG A 223 -3.55 -9.57 22.54
C ARG A 223 -3.66 -9.58 24.06
N PRO A 224 -4.24 -10.62 24.66
CA PRO A 224 -4.27 -10.80 26.10
C PRO A 224 -2.88 -11.00 26.69
#